data_AF-A0A1V1UVU1-F1
#
_entry.id   AF-A0A1V1UVU1-F1
#
_cell.length_a   1.000
_cell.length_b   1.000
_cell.length_c   1.000
_cell.angle_alpha   90.00
_cell.angle_beta   90.00
_cell.angle_gamma   90.00
#
_symmetry.space_group_name_H-M   'P 1'
#
loop_
_entity.id
_entity.type
_entity.pdbx_description
1 polymer ?
#
loop_
_entity_poly.entity_id
_entity_poly.type
_entity_poly.pdbx_seq_one_letter_code
_entity_poly.pdbx_strand_id
1 'polypeptide(L)'
;MFVLNRRSEREIAALLNGEGQVTDLGRPWTRGVVHQILTNEKYIGNNVYNRVSFKLKKKRVANTPDMWVQADGAFEGIVDPDFFAAAQRIIAERCRRYTDAEMLERLTELLERRGCLSGLIIDELEDMPSSSTYRQRFGSLMRAYELVGWSPSRDYRYLETNRFLRTLHPEVVSGTVAQIERLGGAVRVDPVTDLLTINEEFTASLAIVRSTRTASGDLRWKIRLDAGLKPDITVAARMDGANASVRDYYLLPWIDLGPQDRVRLAETNGVSLDAYRFDDLDRFFELTGRATLRSAA
;
A
#
# COMPACT_ATOMS: atom_id res chain seq x y z
N MET A 1 -9.94 -30.94 10.68
CA MET A 1 -8.75 -31.15 9.83
C MET A 1 -7.43 -30.77 10.51
N PHE A 2 -7.19 -29.51 10.88
CA PHE A 2 -5.88 -29.08 11.41
C PHE A 2 -5.54 -29.64 12.81
N VAL A 3 -6.37 -29.37 13.81
CA VAL A 3 -6.10 -29.78 15.21
C VAL A 3 -6.31 -31.28 15.41
N LEU A 4 -7.49 -31.81 15.04
CA LEU A 4 -7.87 -33.21 15.29
C LEU A 4 -7.09 -34.21 14.44
N ASN A 5 -6.90 -33.94 13.15
CA ASN A 5 -6.25 -34.88 12.23
C ASN A 5 -4.77 -34.55 12.01
N ARG A 6 -4.24 -33.52 12.69
CA ARG A 6 -2.85 -33.04 12.58
C ARG A 6 -2.40 -32.73 11.14
N ARG A 7 -3.34 -32.50 10.22
CA ARG A 7 -3.04 -32.20 8.82
C ARG A 7 -2.25 -30.90 8.68
N SER A 8 -1.35 -30.85 7.71
CA SER A 8 -0.66 -29.62 7.35
C SER A 8 -1.59 -28.63 6.66
N GLU A 9 -1.25 -27.35 6.70
CA GLU A 9 -1.99 -26.31 5.98
C GLU A 9 -2.06 -26.60 4.46
N ARG A 10 -1.03 -27.26 3.91
CA ARG A 10 -1.00 -27.71 2.51
C ARG A 10 -1.96 -28.85 2.25
N GLU A 11 -1.97 -29.88 3.10
CA GLU A 11 -2.91 -31.00 2.97
C GLU A 11 -4.36 -30.53 3.05
N ILE A 12 -4.64 -29.57 3.94
CA ILE A 12 -5.96 -28.93 4.04
C ILE A 12 -6.30 -28.20 2.74
N ALA A 13 -5.38 -27.39 2.21
CA ALA A 13 -5.61 -26.69 0.95
C ALA A 13 -5.84 -27.67 -0.22
N ALA A 14 -5.06 -28.74 -0.30
CA ALA A 14 -5.21 -29.77 -1.34
C ALA A 14 -6.55 -30.50 -1.25
N LEU A 15 -7.01 -30.83 -0.04
CA LEU A 15 -8.34 -31.43 0.17
C LEU A 15 -9.47 -30.50 -0.24
N LEU A 16 -9.44 -29.25 0.23
CA LEU A 16 -10.48 -28.27 -0.10
C LEU A 16 -10.57 -28.04 -1.62
N ASN A 17 -9.42 -27.95 -2.30
CA ASN A 17 -9.38 -27.85 -3.75
C ASN A 17 -9.87 -29.13 -4.45
N GLY A 18 -9.51 -30.31 -3.94
CA GLY A 18 -9.99 -31.59 -4.45
C GLY A 18 -11.50 -31.79 -4.31
N GLU A 19 -12.10 -31.18 -3.29
CA GLU A 19 -13.54 -31.13 -3.05
C GLU A 19 -14.25 -30.02 -3.86
N GLY A 20 -13.52 -29.26 -4.68
CA GLY A 20 -14.07 -28.18 -5.49
C GLY A 20 -14.45 -26.92 -4.72
N GLN A 21 -14.00 -26.79 -3.47
CA GLN A 21 -14.25 -25.61 -2.65
C GLN A 21 -13.37 -24.44 -3.12
N VAL A 22 -13.93 -23.24 -3.09
CA VAL A 22 -13.22 -21.99 -3.39
C VAL A 22 -13.31 -21.04 -2.21
N THR A 23 -12.37 -20.09 -2.14
CA THR A 23 -12.40 -19.04 -1.11
C THR A 23 -13.57 -18.08 -1.34
N ASP A 24 -13.82 -17.19 -0.37
CA ASP A 24 -14.76 -16.06 -0.45
C ASP A 24 -14.52 -15.15 -1.67
N LEU A 25 -13.30 -15.16 -2.21
CA LEU A 25 -12.90 -14.41 -3.40
C LEU A 25 -12.95 -15.24 -4.70
N GLY A 26 -13.52 -16.45 -4.66
CA GLY A 26 -13.62 -17.35 -5.82
C GLY A 26 -12.27 -17.91 -6.28
N ARG A 27 -11.29 -18.03 -5.37
CA ARG A 27 -9.93 -18.50 -5.70
C ARG A 27 -9.68 -19.90 -5.14
N PRO A 28 -8.73 -20.66 -5.71
CA PRO A 28 -8.25 -21.89 -5.09
C PRO A 28 -7.65 -21.64 -3.70
N TRP A 29 -7.79 -22.62 -2.82
CA TRP A 29 -7.16 -22.64 -1.52
C TRP A 29 -5.65 -22.80 -1.64
N THR A 30 -4.90 -22.00 -0.88
CA THR A 30 -3.44 -22.13 -0.77
C THR A 30 -3.06 -22.35 0.70
N ARG A 31 -1.88 -22.95 0.92
CA ARG A 31 -1.31 -23.10 2.27
C ARG A 31 -1.23 -21.77 3.01
N GLY A 32 -0.87 -20.68 2.32
CA GLY A 32 -0.83 -19.33 2.88
C GLY A 32 -2.21 -18.84 3.36
N VAL A 33 -3.27 -19.06 2.57
CA VAL A 33 -4.65 -18.69 2.96
C VAL A 33 -5.10 -19.50 4.17
N VAL A 34 -4.87 -20.82 4.17
CA VAL A 34 -5.20 -21.68 5.31
C VAL A 34 -4.46 -21.23 6.57
N HIS A 35 -3.15 -20.95 6.47
CA HIS A 35 -2.35 -20.46 7.59
C HIS A 35 -2.85 -19.11 8.13
N GLN A 36 -3.24 -18.18 7.25
CA GLN A 36 -3.81 -16.90 7.64
C GLN A 36 -5.12 -17.07 8.41
N ILE A 37 -5.94 -18.05 8.04
CA ILE A 37 -7.19 -18.35 8.77
C ILE A 37 -6.87 -18.90 10.15
N LEU A 38 -5.97 -19.89 10.22
CA LEU A 38 -5.62 -20.56 11.48
C LEU A 38 -4.94 -19.63 12.51
N THR A 39 -4.40 -18.49 12.09
CA THR A 39 -3.69 -17.53 12.95
C THR A 39 -4.49 -16.28 13.28
N ASN A 40 -5.70 -16.14 12.75
CA ASN A 40 -6.49 -14.92 12.92
C ASN A 40 -7.47 -15.05 14.10
N GLU A 41 -7.24 -14.27 15.14
CA GLU A 41 -8.05 -14.26 16.36
C GLU A 41 -9.51 -13.83 16.14
N LYS A 42 -9.84 -13.24 14.97
CA LYS A 42 -11.24 -12.98 14.62
C LYS A 42 -12.10 -14.25 14.70
N TYR A 43 -11.53 -15.41 14.40
CA TYR A 43 -12.33 -16.64 14.38
C TYR A 43 -12.77 -17.12 15.77
N ILE A 44 -12.17 -16.59 16.84
CA ILE A 44 -12.62 -16.78 18.24
C ILE A 44 -13.40 -15.58 18.77
N GLY A 45 -13.77 -14.63 17.91
CA GLY A 45 -14.54 -13.45 18.30
C GLY A 45 -13.70 -12.27 18.78
N ASN A 46 -12.38 -12.37 18.74
CA ASN A 46 -11.49 -11.30 19.19
C ASN A 46 -11.22 -10.29 18.08
N ASN A 47 -11.27 -9.00 18.42
CA ASN A 47 -10.79 -7.94 17.56
C ASN A 47 -9.45 -7.44 18.07
N VAL A 48 -8.38 -7.69 17.31
CA VAL A 48 -7.05 -7.15 17.62
C VAL A 48 -6.72 -6.05 16.62
N TYR A 49 -6.74 -4.82 17.10
CA TYR A 49 -6.40 -3.63 16.34
C TYR A 49 -5.11 -3.00 16.87
N ASN A 50 -4.57 -2.04 16.11
CA ASN A 50 -3.37 -1.30 16.48
C ASN A 50 -2.12 -2.19 16.66
N ARG A 51 -1.98 -3.28 15.87
CA ARG A 51 -0.71 -4.04 15.78
C ARG A 51 0.44 -3.21 15.20
N VAL A 52 0.09 -2.23 14.37
CA VAL A 52 1.01 -1.28 13.77
C VAL A 52 0.35 0.08 13.82
N SER A 53 1.01 1.08 14.40
CA SER A 53 0.53 2.45 14.36
C SER A 53 1.28 3.26 13.32
N PHE A 54 0.56 4.17 12.70
CA PHE A 54 1.14 5.21 11.88
C PHE A 54 0.48 6.52 12.29
N LYS A 55 0.91 7.02 13.46
CA LYS A 55 0.41 8.29 14.01
C LYS A 55 0.87 9.43 13.11
N LEU A 56 0.02 10.45 12.95
CA LEU A 56 0.24 11.57 12.05
C LEU A 56 1.65 12.15 12.21
N LYS A 57 2.38 12.35 11.08
CA LYS A 57 3.77 12.85 11.02
C LYS A 57 4.81 12.03 11.80
N LYS A 58 4.47 10.85 12.32
CA LYS A 58 5.41 9.95 12.99
C LYS A 58 5.72 8.75 12.11
N LYS A 59 6.90 8.15 12.31
CA LYS A 59 7.29 6.91 11.63
C LYS A 59 6.26 5.83 11.93
N ARG A 60 6.02 4.93 10.96
CA ARG A 60 5.21 3.74 11.19
C ARG A 60 5.94 2.86 12.19
N VAL A 61 5.30 2.56 13.31
CA VAL A 61 5.88 1.77 14.39
C VAL A 61 5.10 0.47 14.50
N ALA A 62 5.82 -0.66 14.50
CA ALA A 62 5.26 -1.93 14.95
C ALA A 62 5.00 -1.78 16.45
N ASN A 63 3.74 -1.85 16.84
CA ASN A 63 3.35 -1.57 18.21
C ASN A 63 3.65 -2.78 19.09
N THR A 64 4.16 -2.52 20.28
CA THR A 64 4.34 -3.55 21.31
C THR A 64 2.96 -4.07 21.77
N PRO A 65 2.87 -5.32 22.28
CA PRO A 65 1.58 -5.94 22.63
C PRO A 65 0.75 -5.14 23.63
N ASP A 66 1.38 -4.39 24.53
CA ASP A 66 0.74 -3.49 25.49
C ASP A 66 -0.01 -2.32 24.83
N MET A 67 0.34 -1.97 23.59
CA MET A 67 -0.36 -0.95 22.80
C MET A 67 -1.44 -1.54 21.89
N TRP A 68 -1.58 -2.86 21.82
CA TRP A 68 -2.63 -3.47 20.99
C TRP A 68 -3.99 -3.21 21.63
N VAL A 69 -4.94 -2.80 20.80
CA VAL A 69 -6.33 -2.68 21.24
C VAL A 69 -6.96 -4.03 20.98
N GLN A 70 -7.03 -4.85 22.02
CA GLN A 70 -7.67 -6.16 21.99
C GLN A 70 -9.03 -6.05 22.66
N ALA A 71 -10.09 -6.33 21.89
CA ALA A 71 -11.42 -6.54 22.41
C ALA A 71 -11.74 -8.03 22.29
N ASP A 72 -11.75 -8.71 23.43
CA ASP A 72 -12.12 -10.12 23.52
C ASP A 72 -13.63 -10.26 23.36
N GLY A 73 -14.08 -11.23 22.57
CA GLY A 73 -15.52 -11.45 22.31
C GLY A 73 -16.24 -10.25 21.67
N ALA A 74 -15.51 -9.43 20.89
CA ALA A 74 -16.08 -8.31 20.15
C ALA A 74 -17.18 -8.73 19.15
N PHE A 75 -17.20 -9.99 18.74
CA PHE A 75 -18.24 -10.61 17.93
C PHE A 75 -18.30 -12.11 18.22
N GLU A 76 -19.36 -12.76 17.75
CA GLU A 76 -19.54 -14.20 17.91
C GLU A 76 -18.41 -14.97 17.20
N GLY A 77 -17.63 -15.72 17.98
CA GLY A 77 -16.58 -16.59 17.47
C GLY A 77 -17.19 -17.80 16.76
N ILE A 78 -16.65 -18.15 15.59
CA ILE A 78 -17.07 -19.34 14.84
C ILE A 78 -16.26 -20.59 15.23
N VAL A 79 -15.21 -20.42 16.03
CA VAL A 79 -14.36 -21.49 16.56
C VAL A 79 -14.24 -21.32 18.07
N ASP A 80 -14.25 -22.46 18.78
CA ASP A 80 -13.99 -22.51 20.22
C ASP A 80 -12.56 -22.01 20.56
N PRO A 81 -12.40 -21.10 21.56
CA PRO A 81 -11.10 -20.60 21.99
C PRO A 81 -10.05 -21.68 22.31
N ASP A 82 -10.45 -22.80 22.91
CA ASP A 82 -9.53 -23.89 23.24
C ASP A 82 -9.01 -24.59 21.98
N PHE A 83 -9.85 -24.68 20.96
CA PHE A 83 -9.48 -25.24 19.66
C PHE A 83 -8.51 -24.33 18.90
N PHE A 84 -8.72 -23.02 18.98
CA PHE A 84 -7.78 -22.03 18.44
C PHE A 84 -6.44 -22.05 19.19
N ALA A 85 -6.46 -22.10 20.52
CA ALA A 85 -5.25 -22.20 21.33
C ALA A 85 -4.47 -23.49 21.02
N ALA A 86 -5.16 -24.61 20.77
CA ALA A 86 -4.53 -25.84 20.30
C ALA A 86 -3.87 -25.64 18.92
N ALA A 87 -4.53 -24.97 17.97
CA ALA A 87 -3.94 -24.65 16.67
C ALA A 87 -2.68 -23.78 16.81
N GLN A 88 -2.71 -22.74 17.66
CA GLN A 88 -1.53 -21.90 17.92
C GLN A 88 -0.37 -22.69 18.50
N ARG A 89 -0.62 -23.62 19.44
CA ARG A 89 0.42 -24.50 19.99
C ARG A 89 1.06 -25.38 18.93
N ILE A 90 0.27 -25.98 18.04
CA ILE A 90 0.77 -26.80 16.93
C ILE A 90 1.68 -25.97 16.01
N ILE A 91 1.25 -24.75 15.65
CA ILE A 91 2.03 -23.84 14.79
C ILE A 91 3.33 -23.44 15.51
N ALA A 92 3.26 -23.08 16.79
CA ALA A 92 4.41 -22.69 17.59
C ALA A 92 5.41 -23.84 17.78
N GLU A 93 4.94 -25.07 18.03
CA GLU A 93 5.79 -26.27 18.13
C GLU A 93 6.52 -26.55 16.80
N ARG A 94 5.81 -26.45 15.67
CA ARG A 94 6.43 -26.60 14.34
C ARG A 94 7.48 -25.51 14.09
N CYS A 95 7.25 -24.28 14.56
CA CYS A 95 8.22 -23.19 14.44
C CYS A 95 9.41 -23.30 15.41
N ARG A 96 9.20 -23.82 16.63
CA ARG A 96 10.26 -24.05 17.63
C ARG A 96 11.29 -25.06 17.20
N ARG A 97 10.97 -25.92 16.22
CA ARG A 97 11.94 -26.82 15.58
C ARG A 97 13.03 -26.08 14.80
N TYR A 98 12.82 -24.82 14.45
CA TYR A 98 13.81 -24.01 13.75
C TYR A 98 14.50 -23.04 14.71
N THR A 99 15.82 -23.03 14.70
CA THR A 99 16.68 -21.99 15.25
C THR A 99 16.71 -20.78 14.32
N ASP A 100 17.13 -19.62 14.83
CA ASP A 100 17.28 -18.41 14.00
C ASP A 100 18.24 -18.65 12.84
N ALA A 101 19.30 -19.41 13.09
CA ALA A 101 20.27 -19.82 12.07
C ALA A 101 19.62 -20.67 10.97
N GLU A 102 18.88 -21.72 11.33
CA GLU A 102 18.19 -22.58 10.35
C GLU A 102 17.13 -21.81 9.54
N MET A 103 16.46 -20.83 10.15
CA MET A 103 15.52 -19.97 9.44
C MET A 103 16.22 -19.11 8.38
N LEU A 104 17.36 -18.51 8.72
CA LEU A 104 18.16 -17.68 7.81
C LEU A 104 18.85 -18.53 6.72
N GLU A 105 19.31 -19.72 7.07
CA GLU A 105 19.89 -20.69 6.11
C GLU A 105 18.86 -21.07 5.04
N ARG A 106 17.63 -21.42 5.43
CA ARG A 106 16.55 -21.71 4.48
C ARG A 106 16.19 -20.52 3.60
N LEU A 107 16.24 -19.29 4.12
CA LEU A 107 16.06 -18.08 3.29
C LEU A 107 17.20 -17.91 2.29
N THR A 108 18.43 -18.23 2.70
CA THR A 108 19.62 -18.17 1.84
C THR A 108 19.51 -19.20 0.73
N GLU A 109 19.17 -20.45 1.04
CA GLU A 109 18.92 -21.50 0.04
C GLU A 109 17.81 -21.12 -0.94
N LEU A 110 16.70 -20.56 -0.42
CA LEU A 110 15.61 -20.09 -1.28
C LEU A 110 16.08 -18.96 -2.21
N LEU A 111 16.88 -18.05 -1.69
CA LEU A 111 17.45 -16.96 -2.46
C LEU A 111 18.35 -17.48 -3.58
N GLU A 112 19.23 -18.43 -3.28
CA GLU A 112 20.11 -19.07 -4.28
C GLU A 112 19.30 -19.77 -5.37
N ARG A 113 18.20 -20.45 -4.99
CA ARG A 113 17.36 -21.20 -5.92
C ARG A 113 16.50 -20.33 -6.84
N ARG A 114 15.98 -19.20 -6.35
CA ARG A 114 15.00 -18.37 -7.08
C ARG A 114 15.50 -16.99 -7.47
N GLY A 115 16.62 -16.52 -6.90
CA GLY A 115 17.16 -15.18 -7.11
C GLY A 115 16.35 -14.04 -6.46
N CYS A 116 15.21 -14.35 -5.84
CA CYS A 116 14.35 -13.37 -5.16
C CYS A 116 13.59 -13.97 -3.97
N LEU A 117 13.26 -13.12 -3.00
CA LEU A 117 12.45 -13.48 -1.84
C LEU A 117 11.18 -12.63 -1.79
N SER A 118 10.05 -13.26 -1.48
CA SER A 118 8.83 -12.53 -1.13
C SER A 118 8.05 -13.31 -0.10
N GLY A 119 7.20 -12.62 0.67
CA GLY A 119 6.33 -13.30 1.64
C GLY A 119 5.45 -14.36 0.97
N LEU A 120 4.98 -14.09 -0.25
CA LEU A 120 4.19 -15.04 -1.03
C LEU A 120 4.99 -16.29 -1.40
N ILE A 121 6.22 -16.14 -1.90
CA ILE A 121 7.09 -17.27 -2.26
C ILE A 121 7.41 -18.12 -1.02
N ILE A 122 7.69 -17.47 0.11
CA ILE A 122 7.94 -18.14 1.40
C ILE A 122 6.71 -18.95 1.83
N ASP A 123 5.52 -18.34 1.76
CA ASP A 123 4.26 -18.96 2.19
C ASP A 123 3.76 -20.06 1.24
N GLU A 124 4.38 -20.24 0.07
CA GLU A 124 4.09 -21.33 -0.86
C GLU A 124 4.97 -22.58 -0.64
N LEU A 125 6.05 -22.47 0.13
CA LEU A 125 6.98 -23.58 0.37
C LEU A 125 6.60 -24.41 1.60
N GLU A 126 6.73 -25.72 1.46
CA GLU A 126 6.30 -26.70 2.46
C GLU A 126 7.28 -26.77 3.65
N ASP A 127 8.58 -26.90 3.35
CA ASP A 127 9.64 -27.01 4.36
C ASP A 127 10.18 -25.64 4.82
N MET A 128 9.30 -24.64 4.91
CA MET A 128 9.69 -23.28 5.26
C MET A 128 8.78 -22.69 6.35
N PRO A 129 9.35 -21.97 7.33
CA PRO A 129 8.55 -21.12 8.22
C PRO A 129 7.73 -20.09 7.43
N SER A 130 6.53 -19.72 7.89
CA SER A 130 5.72 -18.73 7.16
C SER A 130 6.36 -17.34 7.19
N SER A 131 5.97 -16.48 6.25
CA SER A 131 6.41 -15.09 6.19
C SER A 131 6.05 -14.31 7.47
N SER A 132 4.97 -14.71 8.15
CA SER A 132 4.59 -14.21 9.47
C SER A 132 5.53 -14.68 10.57
N THR A 133 5.99 -15.93 10.54
CA THR A 133 7.00 -16.44 11.48
C THR A 133 8.32 -15.69 11.35
N TYR A 134 8.79 -15.43 10.13
CA TYR A 134 9.97 -14.58 9.91
C TYR A 134 9.78 -13.17 10.45
N ARG A 135 8.61 -12.57 10.24
CA ARG A 135 8.29 -11.23 10.75
C ARG A 135 8.30 -11.19 12.29
N GLN A 136 7.76 -12.21 12.95
CA GLN A 136 7.73 -12.29 14.40
C GLN A 136 9.14 -12.49 14.99
N ARG A 137 9.94 -13.36 14.38
CA ARG A 137 11.28 -13.73 14.89
C ARG A 137 12.32 -12.63 14.69
N PHE A 138 12.32 -12.00 13.52
CA PHE A 138 13.32 -11.00 13.12
C PHE A 138 12.78 -9.56 13.16
N GLY A 139 11.58 -9.35 13.71
CA GLY A 139 10.90 -8.05 13.82
C GLY A 139 10.28 -7.53 12.51
N SER A 140 10.90 -7.81 11.36
CA SER A 140 10.29 -7.59 10.06
C SER A 140 10.82 -8.56 9.00
N LEU A 141 10.03 -8.78 7.95
CA LEU A 141 10.44 -9.62 6.83
C LEU A 141 11.61 -9.01 6.05
N MET A 142 11.66 -7.68 5.96
CA MET A 142 12.77 -6.94 5.35
C MET A 142 14.06 -7.11 6.17
N ARG A 143 13.98 -7.09 7.50
CA ARG A 143 15.12 -7.38 8.37
C ARG A 143 15.67 -8.79 8.14
N ALA A 144 14.78 -9.78 7.99
CA ALA A 144 15.19 -11.15 7.69
C ALA A 144 15.92 -11.25 6.33
N TYR A 145 15.52 -10.45 5.34
CA TYR A 145 16.18 -10.37 4.04
C TYR A 145 17.56 -9.71 4.11
N GLU A 146 17.68 -8.61 4.85
CA GLU A 146 18.96 -7.95 5.09
C GLU A 146 19.97 -8.89 5.76
N LEU A 147 19.51 -9.72 6.71
CA LEU A 147 20.35 -10.67 7.43
C LEU A 147 20.92 -11.78 6.54
N VAL A 148 20.26 -12.10 5.42
CA VAL A 148 20.77 -13.05 4.41
C VAL A 148 21.47 -12.35 3.24
N GLY A 149 21.82 -11.08 3.41
CA GLY A 149 22.52 -10.29 2.38
C GLY A 149 21.67 -9.97 1.15
N TRP A 150 20.35 -10.15 1.23
CA TRP A 150 19.45 -9.86 0.12
C TRP A 150 18.82 -8.48 0.26
N SER A 151 19.16 -7.59 -0.68
CA SER A 151 18.44 -6.35 -0.88
C SER A 151 17.59 -6.46 -2.15
N PRO A 152 16.25 -6.40 -2.05
CA PRO A 152 15.38 -6.57 -3.20
C PRO A 152 15.62 -5.47 -4.23
N SER A 153 16.17 -5.83 -5.38
CA SER A 153 16.54 -4.85 -6.38
C SER A 153 15.36 -4.30 -7.17
N ARG A 154 14.14 -4.88 -7.20
CA ARG A 154 13.03 -4.37 -8.04
C ARG A 154 11.63 -4.36 -7.43
N ASP A 155 11.29 -5.24 -6.49
CA ASP A 155 9.91 -5.35 -5.97
C ASP A 155 9.66 -4.71 -4.60
N TYR A 156 10.68 -4.19 -3.92
CA TYR A 156 10.49 -3.40 -2.69
C TYR A 156 10.68 -1.90 -2.88
N ARG A 157 11.21 -1.47 -4.04
CA ARG A 157 11.31 -0.04 -4.38
C ARG A 157 9.97 0.65 -4.23
N TYR A 158 8.86 -0.01 -4.55
CA TYR A 158 7.56 0.65 -4.38
C TYR A 158 7.24 1.04 -2.93
N LEU A 159 7.77 0.34 -1.92
CA LEU A 159 7.58 0.71 -0.50
C LEU A 159 8.46 1.89 -0.11
N GLU A 160 9.68 1.97 -0.64
CA GLU A 160 10.59 3.11 -0.47
C GLU A 160 10.15 4.32 -1.29
N THR A 161 9.80 4.13 -2.57
CA THR A 161 9.13 5.09 -3.43
C THR A 161 7.87 5.60 -2.75
N ASN A 162 6.94 4.75 -2.30
CA ASN A 162 5.75 5.24 -1.59
C ASN A 162 6.09 5.96 -0.27
N ARG A 163 7.22 5.66 0.37
CA ARG A 163 7.70 6.42 1.54
C ARG A 163 8.21 7.79 1.11
N PHE A 164 9.05 7.84 0.09
CA PHE A 164 9.58 9.06 -0.52
C PHE A 164 8.45 9.96 -1.04
N LEU A 165 7.48 9.42 -1.79
CA LEU A 165 6.32 10.18 -2.28
C LEU A 165 5.48 10.77 -1.14
N ARG A 166 5.38 10.08 0.01
CA ARG A 166 4.70 10.63 1.19
C ARG A 166 5.50 11.73 1.88
N THR A 167 6.82 11.71 1.77
CA THR A 167 7.68 12.81 2.23
C THR A 167 7.60 14.00 1.28
N LEU A 168 7.54 13.73 -0.02
CA LEU A 168 7.46 14.73 -1.09
C LEU A 168 6.09 15.42 -1.15
N HIS A 169 4.99 14.72 -0.84
CA HIS A 169 3.64 15.27 -0.95
C HIS A 169 3.42 16.55 -0.13
N PRO A 170 3.74 16.60 1.19
CA PRO A 170 3.67 17.84 1.96
C PRO A 170 4.53 18.97 1.38
N GLU A 171 5.70 18.65 0.82
CA GLU A 171 6.60 19.65 0.22
C GLU A 171 5.99 20.26 -1.05
N VAL A 172 5.42 19.43 -1.94
CA VAL A 172 4.79 19.92 -3.18
C VAL A 172 3.50 20.70 -2.87
N VAL A 173 2.68 20.24 -1.91
CA VAL A 173 1.49 20.99 -1.48
C VAL A 173 1.89 22.34 -0.90
N SER A 174 2.84 22.36 0.06
CA SER A 174 3.30 23.61 0.69
C SER A 174 3.93 24.56 -0.31
N GLY A 175 4.72 24.05 -1.26
CA GLY A 175 5.32 24.83 -2.34
C GLY A 175 4.28 25.44 -3.28
N THR A 176 3.26 24.66 -3.66
CA THR A 176 2.13 25.12 -4.49
C THR A 176 1.35 26.23 -3.77
N VAL A 177 1.01 26.04 -2.49
CA VAL A 177 0.31 27.04 -1.68
C VAL A 177 1.14 28.34 -1.58
N ALA A 178 2.41 28.24 -1.21
CA ALA A 178 3.28 29.39 -1.07
C ALA A 178 3.51 30.14 -2.39
N GLN A 179 3.41 29.45 -3.53
CA GLN A 179 3.49 30.09 -4.84
C GLN A 179 2.20 30.87 -5.15
N ILE A 180 1.03 30.28 -4.92
CA ILE A 180 -0.27 30.94 -5.12
C ILE A 180 -0.37 32.21 -4.26
N GLU A 181 -0.01 32.11 -2.98
CA GLU A 181 -0.01 33.24 -2.05
C GLU A 181 0.93 34.37 -2.50
N ARG A 182 2.10 34.03 -3.04
CA ARG A 182 3.05 35.02 -3.58
C ARG A 182 2.50 35.76 -4.80
N LEU A 183 1.64 35.11 -5.57
CA LEU A 183 0.93 35.71 -6.71
C LEU A 183 -0.34 36.47 -6.28
N GLY A 184 -0.57 36.61 -4.98
CA GLY A 184 -1.70 37.34 -4.40
C GLY A 184 -2.99 36.53 -4.31
N GLY A 185 -2.95 35.22 -4.59
CA GLY A 185 -4.07 34.32 -4.36
C GLY A 185 -4.23 33.95 -2.88
N ALA A 186 -5.43 33.56 -2.48
CA ALA A 186 -5.70 33.02 -1.15
C ALA A 186 -5.94 31.51 -1.27
N VAL A 187 -5.39 30.70 -0.35
CA VAL A 187 -5.62 29.25 -0.35
C VAL A 187 -6.02 28.79 1.04
N ARG A 188 -7.11 28.02 1.11
CA ARG A 188 -7.53 27.30 2.30
C ARG A 188 -7.35 25.81 2.06
N VAL A 189 -6.54 25.16 2.90
CA VAL A 189 -6.27 23.73 2.82
C VAL A 189 -7.18 22.99 3.80
N ASP A 190 -7.91 22.00 3.32
CA ASP A 190 -8.66 21.08 4.18
C ASP A 190 -7.67 20.15 4.93
N PRO A 191 -7.67 20.14 6.28
CA PRO A 191 -6.65 19.44 7.06
C PRO A 191 -6.79 17.91 7.04
N VAL A 192 -7.89 17.38 6.51
CA VAL A 192 -8.17 15.94 6.44
C VAL A 192 -7.87 15.39 5.05
N THR A 193 -8.19 16.17 4.02
CA THR A 193 -8.19 15.72 2.62
C THR A 193 -7.11 16.37 1.77
N ASP A 194 -6.41 17.38 2.30
CA ASP A 194 -5.46 18.24 1.59
C ASP A 194 -6.08 18.94 0.35
N LEU A 195 -7.41 19.03 0.29
CA LEU A 195 -8.13 19.75 -0.76
C LEU A 195 -7.86 21.25 -0.63
N LEU A 196 -7.43 21.88 -1.72
CA LEU A 196 -7.15 23.29 -1.79
C LEU A 196 -8.41 24.03 -2.26
N THR A 197 -8.94 24.93 -1.45
CA THR A 197 -9.92 25.93 -1.88
C THR A 197 -9.17 27.22 -2.21
N ILE A 198 -9.14 27.60 -3.49
CA ILE A 198 -8.36 28.72 -3.99
C ILE A 198 -9.29 29.89 -4.28
N ASN A 199 -8.98 31.05 -3.70
CA ASN A 199 -9.75 32.31 -3.79
C ASN A 199 -11.23 32.20 -3.39
N GLU A 200 -11.63 31.09 -2.72
CA GLU A 200 -13.04 30.71 -2.54
C GLU A 200 -13.82 30.59 -3.87
N GLU A 201 -13.11 30.36 -4.99
CA GLU A 201 -13.65 30.32 -6.36
C GLU A 201 -13.67 28.91 -6.93
N PHE A 202 -12.61 28.12 -6.69
CA PHE A 202 -12.54 26.74 -7.16
C PHE A 202 -11.69 25.88 -6.24
N THR A 203 -11.79 24.58 -6.44
CA THR A 203 -11.12 23.55 -5.65
C THR A 203 -10.10 22.78 -6.48
N ALA A 204 -8.95 22.49 -5.88
CA ALA A 204 -7.91 21.68 -6.50
C ALA A 204 -7.41 20.59 -5.56
N SER A 205 -7.24 19.37 -6.08
CA SER A 205 -6.50 18.31 -5.40
C SER A 205 -5.13 18.13 -6.02
N LEU A 206 -4.15 17.73 -5.22
CA LEU A 206 -2.78 17.52 -5.69
C LEU A 206 -2.36 16.06 -5.46
N ALA A 207 -2.06 15.35 -6.55
CA ALA A 207 -1.71 13.93 -6.53
C ALA A 207 -0.31 13.71 -7.09
N ILE A 208 0.59 13.11 -6.29
CA ILE A 208 1.88 12.65 -6.78
C ILE A 208 1.77 11.21 -7.28
N VAL A 209 2.08 11.00 -8.55
CA VAL A 209 1.80 9.75 -9.26
C VAL A 209 3.10 9.04 -9.60
N ARG A 210 3.33 7.90 -8.96
CA ARG A 210 4.51 7.06 -9.22
C ARG A 210 4.50 6.49 -10.64
N SER A 211 5.69 6.39 -11.23
CA SER A 211 5.93 5.59 -12.42
C SER A 211 6.04 4.11 -12.08
N THR A 212 5.54 3.28 -12.97
CA THR A 212 5.68 1.82 -12.93
C THR A 212 6.19 1.33 -14.27
N ARG A 213 7.15 0.42 -14.28
CA ARG A 213 7.64 -0.21 -15.52
C ARG A 213 6.82 -1.46 -15.81
N THR A 214 6.41 -1.59 -17.06
CA THR A 214 5.80 -2.81 -17.59
C THR A 214 6.87 -3.87 -17.86
N ALA A 215 6.44 -5.11 -18.15
CA ALA A 215 7.36 -6.17 -18.56
C ALA A 215 8.14 -5.85 -19.85
N SER A 216 7.55 -5.05 -20.76
CA SER A 216 8.22 -4.54 -21.98
C SER A 216 9.20 -3.40 -21.71
N GLY A 217 9.21 -2.83 -20.50
CA GLY A 217 10.10 -1.73 -20.11
C GLY A 217 9.46 -0.34 -20.12
N ASP A 218 8.29 -0.19 -20.74
CA ASP A 218 7.58 1.09 -20.86
C ASP A 218 7.10 1.61 -19.51
N LEU A 219 7.04 2.94 -19.37
CA LEU A 219 6.53 3.59 -18.17
C LEU A 219 5.00 3.74 -18.20
N ARG A 220 4.38 3.51 -17.04
CA ARG A 220 2.94 3.66 -16.80
C ARG A 220 2.70 4.37 -15.49
N TRP A 221 1.69 5.23 -15.47
CA TRP A 221 1.20 5.93 -14.30
C TRP A 221 -0.28 5.67 -14.13
N LYS A 222 -0.70 5.52 -12.88
CA LYS A 222 -2.09 5.26 -12.54
C LYS A 222 -2.57 6.32 -11.56
N ILE A 223 -3.27 7.30 -12.11
CA ILE A 223 -3.87 8.39 -11.36
C ILE A 223 -5.16 7.85 -10.74
N ARG A 224 -5.34 8.09 -9.45
CA ARG A 224 -6.63 7.91 -8.78
C ARG A 224 -7.23 9.30 -8.69
N LEU A 225 -8.42 9.47 -9.25
CA LEU A 225 -9.17 10.71 -9.10
C LEU A 225 -9.96 10.60 -7.79
N ASP A 226 -9.89 11.61 -6.95
CA ASP A 226 -10.58 11.64 -5.66
C ASP A 226 -12.08 11.92 -5.87
N ALA A 227 -12.77 10.95 -6.45
CA ALA A 227 -14.16 11.07 -6.89
C ALA A 227 -15.15 11.42 -5.76
N GLY A 228 -14.78 11.12 -4.52
CA GLY A 228 -15.54 11.53 -3.32
C GLY A 228 -15.41 13.02 -3.01
N LEU A 229 -14.30 13.66 -3.37
CA LEU A 229 -14.04 15.08 -3.11
C LEU A 229 -14.55 15.98 -4.24
N LYS A 230 -14.60 15.46 -5.48
CA LYS A 230 -15.01 16.18 -6.70
C LYS A 230 -14.30 17.54 -6.86
N PRO A 231 -12.96 17.58 -6.79
CA PRO A 231 -12.21 18.83 -6.98
C PRO A 231 -12.45 19.35 -8.40
N ASP A 232 -12.56 20.66 -8.61
CA ASP A 232 -12.72 21.21 -9.96
C ASP A 232 -11.54 20.84 -10.88
N ILE A 233 -10.33 20.80 -10.31
CA ILE A 233 -9.08 20.40 -10.99
C ILE A 233 -8.29 19.40 -10.14
N THR A 234 -7.87 18.28 -10.72
CA THR A 234 -6.84 17.41 -10.13
C THR A 234 -5.49 17.71 -10.78
N VAL A 235 -4.54 18.20 -9.98
CA VAL A 235 -3.16 18.42 -10.38
C VAL A 235 -2.36 17.14 -10.12
N ALA A 236 -2.05 16.40 -11.18
CA ALA A 236 -1.30 15.15 -11.10
C ALA A 236 0.18 15.36 -11.44
N ALA A 237 1.05 15.34 -10.44
CA ALA A 237 2.51 15.41 -10.59
C ALA A 237 3.05 14.02 -10.95
N ARG A 238 3.49 13.85 -12.21
CA ARG A 238 3.97 12.57 -12.74
C ARG A 238 5.44 12.37 -12.39
N MET A 239 5.76 11.31 -11.67
CA MET A 239 7.16 11.02 -11.31
C MET A 239 7.95 10.44 -12.48
N ASP A 240 9.25 10.68 -12.52
CA ASP A 240 10.16 10.11 -13.52
C ASP A 240 10.32 8.57 -13.38
N GLY A 241 11.09 7.95 -14.28
CA GLY A 241 11.30 6.50 -14.29
C GLY A 241 12.05 5.96 -13.07
N ALA A 242 12.79 6.80 -12.35
CA ALA A 242 13.44 6.46 -11.09
C ALA A 242 12.53 6.72 -9.87
N ASN A 243 11.42 7.44 -10.05
CA ASN A 243 10.61 8.02 -8.99
C ASN A 243 11.40 8.93 -8.03
N ALA A 244 12.40 9.65 -8.56
CA ALA A 244 13.27 10.54 -7.80
C ALA A 244 12.83 12.00 -7.89
N SER A 245 12.22 12.41 -9.00
CA SER A 245 11.73 13.77 -9.21
C SER A 245 10.41 13.80 -9.98
N VAL A 246 9.69 14.91 -9.87
CA VAL A 246 8.56 15.19 -10.76
C VAL A 246 9.10 15.43 -12.17
N ARG A 247 8.44 14.82 -13.15
CA ARG A 247 8.77 14.89 -14.58
C ARG A 247 7.96 15.97 -15.27
N ASP A 248 6.65 15.97 -15.04
CA ASP A 248 5.66 16.87 -15.63
C ASP A 248 4.36 16.79 -14.82
N TYR A 249 3.40 17.65 -15.16
CA TYR A 249 2.12 17.80 -14.49
C TYR A 249 0.97 17.59 -15.47
N TYR A 250 -0.13 17.04 -14.97
CA TYR A 250 -1.40 17.06 -15.66
C TYR A 250 -2.42 17.87 -14.86
N LEU A 251 -3.09 18.82 -15.50
CA LEU A 251 -4.21 19.57 -14.92
C LEU A 251 -5.50 18.97 -15.42
N LEU A 252 -6.09 18.06 -14.64
CA LEU A 252 -7.23 17.24 -15.05
C LEU A 252 -8.53 17.86 -14.55
N PRO A 253 -9.38 18.44 -15.42
CA PRO A 253 -10.65 19.01 -15.01
C PRO A 253 -11.64 17.91 -14.64
N TRP A 254 -12.40 18.11 -13.57
CA TRP A 254 -13.43 17.17 -13.16
C TRP A 254 -14.54 16.99 -14.21
N ILE A 255 -14.87 18.06 -14.93
CA ILE A 255 -15.90 18.02 -15.97
C ILE A 255 -15.59 17.02 -17.09
N ASP A 256 -14.31 16.84 -17.42
CA ASP A 256 -13.87 15.98 -18.51
C ASP A 256 -13.56 14.55 -18.03
N LEU A 257 -13.00 14.42 -16.82
CA LEU A 257 -12.37 13.17 -16.37
C LEU A 257 -12.88 12.66 -15.02
N GLY A 258 -13.57 13.49 -14.24
CA GLY A 258 -14.05 13.18 -12.90
C GLY A 258 -14.86 11.89 -12.74
N PRO A 259 -15.79 11.56 -13.67
CA PRO A 259 -16.53 10.30 -13.62
C PRO A 259 -15.65 9.04 -13.78
N GLN A 260 -14.43 9.20 -14.28
CA GLN A 260 -13.48 8.11 -14.41
C GLN A 260 -12.73 7.98 -13.08
N ASP A 261 -13.07 7.00 -12.23
CA ASP A 261 -12.39 6.79 -10.94
C ASP A 261 -10.84 6.76 -11.04
N ARG A 262 -10.33 6.42 -12.23
CA ARG A 262 -8.90 6.26 -12.52
C ARG A 262 -8.55 6.66 -13.95
N VAL A 263 -7.48 7.44 -14.09
CA VAL A 263 -6.84 7.73 -15.38
C VAL A 263 -5.52 6.97 -15.47
N ARG A 264 -5.28 6.28 -16.59
CA ARG A 264 -4.03 5.56 -16.85
C ARG A 264 -3.23 6.32 -17.89
N LEU A 265 -1.99 6.66 -17.55
CA LEU A 265 -1.07 7.30 -18.48
C LEU A 265 0.05 6.34 -18.89
N ALA A 266 0.44 6.42 -20.14
CA ALA A 266 1.67 5.94 -20.76
C ALA A 266 2.63 7.12 -21.01
N GLU A 267 3.77 6.83 -21.62
CA GLU A 267 4.74 7.86 -22.04
C GLU A 267 4.15 8.79 -23.10
N THR A 268 3.30 8.24 -23.97
CA THR A 268 2.52 8.94 -24.99
C THR A 268 1.05 8.57 -24.84
N ASN A 269 0.15 9.55 -24.66
CA ASN A 269 -1.27 9.31 -24.36
C ASN A 269 -2.21 9.78 -25.48
N GLY A 270 -1.68 10.51 -26.45
CA GLY A 270 -2.47 11.10 -27.52
C GLY A 270 -3.14 12.40 -27.07
N VAL A 271 -3.72 13.12 -28.04
CA VAL A 271 -4.20 14.50 -27.87
C VAL A 271 -5.23 14.63 -26.74
N SER A 272 -6.10 13.65 -26.55
CA SER A 272 -7.17 13.70 -25.54
C SER A 272 -6.67 13.80 -24.10
N LEU A 273 -5.46 13.33 -23.81
CA LEU A 273 -4.87 13.43 -22.47
C LEU A 273 -3.68 14.38 -22.46
N ASP A 274 -2.85 14.36 -23.50
CA ASP A 274 -1.64 15.20 -23.57
C ASP A 274 -1.97 16.69 -23.72
N ALA A 275 -3.21 17.06 -24.09
CA ALA A 275 -3.69 18.45 -24.03
C ALA A 275 -3.74 19.03 -22.59
N TYR A 276 -3.84 18.16 -21.58
CA TYR A 276 -3.82 18.55 -20.17
C TYR A 276 -2.42 18.50 -19.54
N ARG A 277 -1.38 18.16 -20.32
CA ARG A 277 -0.01 18.00 -19.84
C ARG A 277 0.75 19.32 -19.90
N PHE A 278 1.46 19.64 -18.83
CA PHE A 278 2.32 20.81 -18.71
C PHE A 278 3.65 20.40 -18.09
N ASP A 279 4.74 21.06 -18.48
CA ASP A 279 6.08 20.75 -17.95
C ASP A 279 6.25 21.30 -16.52
N ASP A 280 5.48 22.33 -16.17
CA ASP A 280 5.44 23.00 -14.87
C ASP A 280 4.01 23.34 -14.44
N LEU A 281 3.88 24.08 -13.34
CA LEU A 281 2.60 24.54 -12.78
C LEU A 281 2.25 25.98 -13.16
N ASP A 282 2.97 26.64 -14.07
CA ASP A 282 2.77 28.06 -14.37
C ASP A 282 1.35 28.33 -14.87
N ARG A 283 0.83 27.45 -15.73
CA ARG A 283 -0.57 27.51 -16.20
C ARG A 283 -1.59 27.35 -15.09
N PHE A 284 -1.28 26.52 -14.09
CA PHE A 284 -2.14 26.41 -12.92
C PHE A 284 -2.10 27.70 -12.09
N PHE A 285 -0.91 28.28 -11.91
CA PHE A 285 -0.75 29.53 -11.18
C PHE A 285 -1.41 30.73 -11.86
N GLU A 286 -1.39 30.79 -13.20
CA GLU A 286 -2.15 31.79 -13.98
C GLU A 286 -3.65 31.77 -13.63
N LEU A 287 -4.25 30.59 -13.42
CA LEU A 287 -5.65 30.45 -13.02
C LEU A 287 -5.93 30.97 -11.59
N THR A 288 -4.90 31.06 -10.74
CA THR A 288 -5.03 31.53 -9.36
C THR A 288 -4.81 33.02 -9.19
N GLY A 289 -4.27 33.69 -10.22
CA GLY A 289 -3.91 35.10 -10.18
C GLY A 289 -5.10 36.02 -9.99
N ARG A 290 -4.94 37.08 -9.19
CA ARG A 290 -5.97 38.10 -9.01
C ARG A 290 -5.85 39.18 -10.09
N ALA A 291 -6.91 39.39 -10.85
CA ALA A 291 -7.06 40.53 -11.74
C ALA A 291 -7.94 41.59 -11.07
N THR A 292 -7.45 42.82 -10.93
CA THR A 292 -8.30 43.95 -10.55
C THR A 292 -9.18 44.35 -11.73
N LEU A 293 -10.45 43.94 -11.71
CA LEU A 293 -11.46 44.49 -12.59
C LEU A 293 -11.72 45.95 -12.16
N ARG A 294 -11.37 46.91 -13.01
CA ARG A 294 -11.80 48.30 -12.81
C ARG A 294 -13.34 48.30 -12.88
N SER A 295 -14.00 48.57 -11.77
CA SER A 295 -15.45 48.75 -11.74
C SER A 295 -15.82 49.87 -12.74
N ALA A 296 -16.69 49.57 -13.70
CA ALA A 296 -17.40 50.60 -14.43
C ALA A 296 -18.26 51.37 -13.42
N ALA A 297 -17.99 52.67 -13.29
CA ALA A 297 -18.69 53.60 -12.42
C ALA A 297 -20.11 53.88 -12.92
#